data_AF-A0A3G9JBG1-F1
#
_entry.id   AF-A0A3G9JBG1-F1
#
_cell.length_a   1.000
_cell.length_b   1.000
_cell.length_c   1.000
_cell.angle_alpha   90.00
_cell.angle_beta   90.00
_cell.angle_gamma   90.00
#
_symmetry.space_group_name_H-M   'P 1'
#
loop_
_entity.id
_entity.type
_entity.pdbx_description
1 polymer ?
#
loop_
_entity_poly.entity_id
_entity_poly.type
_entity_poly.pdbx_seq_one_letter_code
_entity_poly.pdbx_strand_id
1 'polypeptide(L)'
;MQGRVNQGCEAMLAIAVRNNETTQIVDAVIDTGFSGFLTLPSEIIARLGFIWEGRDLATLGDGTFCTFEVYIGPTFRTLNCHIENFI
;
A
#
# COMPACT_ATOMS: atom_id res chain seq x y z
N MET A 1 -23.01 -13.78 0.91
CA MET A 1 -21.66 -13.20 0.99
C MET A 1 -21.71 -11.87 0.24
N GLN A 2 -21.32 -10.76 0.87
CA GLN A 2 -21.42 -9.41 0.28
C GLN A 2 -20.02 -8.78 0.30
N GLY A 3 -19.63 -8.12 -0.79
CA GLY A 3 -18.38 -7.36 -0.91
C GLY A 3 -18.60 -5.87 -0.67
N ARG A 4 -17.53 -5.13 -0.43
CA ARG A 4 -17.55 -3.66 -0.32
C ARG A 4 -16.77 -3.06 -1.48
N VAL A 5 -17.32 -2.01 -2.07
CA VAL A 5 -16.66 -1.19 -3.08
C VAL A 5 -16.65 0.27 -2.65
N ASN A 6 -15.64 1.04 -3.07
CA ASN A 6 -15.63 2.49 -2.87
C ASN A 6 -16.43 3.22 -3.96
N GLN A 7 -16.39 4.56 -3.96
CA GLN A 7 -17.06 5.39 -4.95
C GLN A 7 -16.46 5.25 -6.37
N GLY A 8 -15.21 4.82 -6.49
CA GLY A 8 -14.53 4.53 -7.76
C GLY A 8 -14.82 3.13 -8.31
N CYS A 9 -15.75 2.38 -7.72
CA CYS A 9 -16.05 0.99 -8.07
C CYS A 9 -14.90 0.00 -7.82
N GLU A 10 -13.98 0.35 -6.93
CA GLU A 10 -12.87 -0.53 -6.58
C GLU A 10 -13.24 -1.45 -5.42
N ALA A 11 -12.90 -2.74 -5.54
CA ALA A 11 -13.13 -3.71 -4.47
C ALA A 11 -12.23 -3.42 -3.27
N MET A 12 -12.83 -3.39 -2.07
CA MET A 12 -12.12 -3.06 -0.84
C MET A 12 -12.09 -4.21 0.15
N LEU A 13 -10.98 -4.33 0.88
CA LEU A 13 -10.81 -5.24 1.99
C LEU A 13 -10.22 -4.51 3.20
N ALA A 14 -10.88 -4.62 4.35
CA ALA A 14 -10.30 -4.18 5.61
C ALA A 14 -9.23 -5.19 6.05
N ILE A 15 -7.98 -4.75 6.13
CA ILE A 15 -6.84 -5.57 6.54
C ILE A 15 -6.22 -5.06 7.84
N ALA A 16 -5.77 -5.97 8.68
CA ALA A 16 -5.01 -5.64 9.87
C ALA A 16 -3.51 -5.64 9.53
N VAL A 17 -2.86 -4.51 9.76
CA VAL A 17 -1.41 -4.34 9.60
C VAL A 17 -0.81 -4.08 10.97
N ARG A 18 0.22 -4.84 11.35
CA ARG A 18 0.79 -4.75 12.70
C ARG A 18 2.30 -4.80 12.72
N ASN A 19 2.86 -4.21 13.76
CA ASN A 19 4.20 -4.53 14.25
C ASN A 19 4.07 -5.28 15.60
N ASN A 20 5.16 -5.32 16.37
CA ASN A 20 5.17 -6.00 17.67
C ASN A 20 4.30 -5.31 18.74
N GLU A 21 4.03 -4.00 18.59
CA GLU A 21 3.45 -3.14 19.63
C GLU A 21 2.06 -2.59 19.24
N THR A 22 1.82 -2.37 17.95
CA THR A 22 0.67 -1.63 17.41
C THR A 22 0.03 -2.39 16.26
N THR A 23 -1.30 -2.34 16.19
CA THR A 23 -2.12 -2.83 15.07
C THR A 23 -2.93 -1.68 14.49
N GLN A 24 -2.98 -1.58 13.16
CA GLN A 24 -3.74 -0.61 12.38
C GLN A 24 -4.71 -1.36 11.48
N ILE A 25 -5.98 -0.94 11.43
CA ILE A 25 -6.94 -1.44 10.44
C ILE A 25 -6.92 -0.46 9.26
N VAL A 26 -6.69 -0.99 8.07
CA VAL A 26 -6.60 -0.21 6.84
C VAL A 26 -7.60 -0.76 5.83
N ASP A 27 -8.39 0.12 5.22
CA ASP A 27 -9.21 -0.25 4.08
C ASP A 27 -8.35 -0.20 2.82
N ALA A 28 -7.99 -1.37 2.30
CA ALA A 28 -7.15 -1.51 1.12
C ALA A 28 -7.98 -1.82 -0.12
N VAL A 29 -7.57 -1.28 -1.27
CA VAL A 29 -8.09 -1.65 -2.59
C VAL A 29 -7.43 -2.94 -3.06
N ILE A 30 -8.21 -3.82 -3.69
CA ILE A 30 -7.71 -5.01 -4.37
C ILE A 30 -7.32 -4.62 -5.80
N ASP A 31 -6.03 -4.44 -6.03
CA ASP A 31 -5.47 -4.14 -7.35
C ASP A 31 -4.78 -5.39 -7.95
N THR A 32 -5.37 -5.96 -8.99
CA THR A 32 -4.80 -7.13 -9.69
C THR A 32 -3.73 -6.77 -10.73
N GLY A 33 -3.59 -5.49 -11.07
CA GLY A 33 -2.57 -4.97 -11.98
C GLY A 33 -1.25 -4.63 -11.26
N PHE A 34 -1.25 -4.65 -9.93
CA PHE A 34 -0.10 -4.33 -9.11
C PHE A 34 0.63 -5.58 -8.61
N SER A 35 1.95 -5.64 -8.81
CA SER A 35 2.81 -6.80 -8.51
C SER A 35 3.80 -6.57 -7.37
N GLY A 36 3.73 -5.42 -6.71
CA GLY A 36 4.61 -5.07 -5.60
C GLY A 36 4.06 -5.48 -4.23
N PHE A 37 4.48 -4.75 -3.19
CA PHE A 37 4.01 -4.95 -1.83
C PHE A 37 2.83 -4.03 -1.49
N LEU A 38 2.05 -4.38 -0.46
CA LEU A 38 1.00 -3.54 0.09
C LEU A 38 1.49 -2.09 0.20
N THR A 39 0.74 -1.16 -0.41
CA THR A 39 1.01 0.27 -0.29
C THR A 39 0.31 0.80 0.96
N LEU A 40 1.01 1.57 1.78
CA LEU A 40 0.47 2.15 3.02
C LEU A 40 0.62 3.66 3.03
N PRO A 41 -0.38 4.40 3.55
CA PRO A 41 -0.23 5.83 3.82
C PRO A 41 0.96 6.11 4.74
N SER A 42 1.68 7.20 4.48
CA SER A 42 2.87 7.61 5.24
C SER A 42 2.61 7.73 6.75
N GLU A 43 1.40 8.15 7.15
CA GLU A 43 0.99 8.22 8.55
C GLU A 43 0.94 6.83 9.22
N ILE A 44 0.48 5.80 8.50
CA ILE A 44 0.45 4.42 8.98
C ILE A 44 1.86 3.84 9.04
N ILE A 45 2.69 4.10 8.03
CA ILE A 45 4.11 3.70 8.00
C ILE A 45 4.84 4.28 9.23
N ALA A 46 4.63 5.57 9.51
CA ALA A 46 5.20 6.25 10.68
C ALA A 46 4.70 5.66 12.00
N ARG A 47 3.38 5.41 12.12
CA ARG A 47 2.80 4.78 13.33
C ARG A 47 3.31 3.37 13.57
N LEU A 48 3.60 2.61 12.51
CA LEU A 48 4.15 1.26 12.61
C LEU A 48 5.67 1.24 12.78
N GLY A 49 6.33 2.40 12.72
CA GLY A 49 7.78 2.51 12.88
C GLY A 49 8.58 1.78 11.80
N PHE A 50 8.05 1.70 10.58
CA PHE A 50 8.77 1.06 9.47
C PHE A 50 9.92 1.94 9.01
N ILE A 51 11.01 1.31 8.58
CA ILE A 51 12.26 1.99 8.28
C ILE A 51 12.38 2.18 6.78
N TRP A 52 12.80 3.37 6.33
CA TRP A 52 13.08 3.62 4.92
C TRP A 52 14.23 2.71 4.44
N GLU A 53 14.00 1.96 3.38
CA GLU A 53 14.97 1.04 2.79
C GLU A 53 15.58 1.61 1.51
N GLY A 54 14.79 2.32 0.70
CA GLY A 54 15.24 2.82 -0.58
C GLY A 54 14.11 3.27 -1.49
N ARG A 55 14.39 3.23 -2.79
CA ARG A 55 13.43 3.51 -3.86
C ARG A 55 13.48 2.41 -4.90
N ASP A 56 12.36 2.20 -5.57
CA ASP A 56 12.24 1.24 -6.66
C ASP A 56 11.26 1.78 -7.72
N LEU A 57 11.27 1.18 -8.92
CA LEU A 57 10.61 1.68 -10.12
C LEU A 57 9.44 0.76 -10.51
N ALA A 58 8.26 1.33 -10.68
CA ALA A 58 7.07 0.64 -11.19
C ALA A 58 6.79 1.09 -12.62
N THR A 59 6.23 0.19 -13.42
CA THR A 59 5.55 0.53 -14.67
C THR A 59 4.05 0.64 -14.39
N LEU A 60 3.44 1.75 -14.79
CA LEU A 60 2.01 2.01 -14.67
C LEU A 60 1.22 1.37 -15.82
N GLY A 61 -0.10 1.29 -15.67
CA GLY A 61 -0.99 0.69 -16.67
C GLY A 61 -0.98 1.39 -18.03
N ASP A 62 -0.52 2.64 -18.10
CA ASP A 62 -0.32 3.41 -19.33
C ASP A 62 1.08 3.22 -19.96
N GLY A 63 1.92 2.38 -19.36
CA GLY A 63 3.29 2.11 -19.79
C GLY A 63 4.34 3.13 -19.32
N THR A 64 3.94 4.16 -18.56
CA THR A 64 4.89 5.10 -17.96
C THR A 64 5.53 4.51 -16.70
N PHE A 65 6.58 5.17 -16.19
CA PHE A 65 7.29 4.72 -14.99
C PHE A 65 7.02 5.66 -13.81
N CYS A 66 6.90 5.09 -12.61
CA CYS A 66 6.83 5.83 -11.36
C CYS A 66 7.86 5.30 -10.35
N THR A 67 8.46 6.19 -9.57
CA THR A 67 9.34 5.83 -8.46
C THR A 67 8.56 5.81 -7.16
N PHE A 68 8.71 4.74 -6.38
CA PHE A 68 8.10 4.60 -5.06
C PHE A 68 9.17 4.45 -3.97
N GLU A 69 8.83 4.85 -2.76
CA GLU A 69 9.68 4.64 -1.59
C GLU A 69 9.36 3.30 -0.93
N VAL A 70 10.39 2.52 -0.66
CA VAL A 70 10.27 1.20 -0.02
C VAL A 70 10.60 1.35 1.45
N TYR A 71 9.71 0.85 2.30
CA TYR A 71 9.89 0.78 3.74
C TYR A 71 9.87 -0.67 4.21
N ILE A 72 10.77 -1.02 5.12
CA ILE A 72 10.87 -2.36 5.70
C ILE A 72 10.27 -2.40 7.11
N GLY A 73 9.31 -3.30 7.29
CA GLY A 73 8.79 -3.69 8.59
C GLY A 73 9.32 -5.06 9.04
N PRO A 74 8.95 -5.53 10.25
CA PRO A 74 9.45 -6.79 10.78
C PRO A 74 9.10 -8.04 9.95
N THR A 75 8.01 -8.00 9.19
CA THR A 75 7.49 -9.17 8.45
C THR A 75 7.37 -8.94 6.95
N PHE A 76 7.21 -7.69 6.50
CA PHE A 76 7.02 -7.38 5.09
C PHE A 76 7.60 -6.00 4.75
N ARG A 77 7.88 -5.78 3.47
CA ARG A 77 8.15 -4.46 2.91
C ARG A 77 6.83 -3.81 2.50
N THR A 78 6.74 -2.51 2.57
CA THR A 78 5.59 -1.73 2.08
C THR A 78 6.09 -0.61 1.20
N LEU A 79 5.21 -0.10 0.34
CA LEU A 79 5.48 1.08 -0.46
C LEU A 79 4.77 2.29 0.13
N ASN A 80 5.46 3.42 0.17
CA ASN A 80 4.79 4.71 0.23
C ASN A 80 4.61 5.19 -1.21
N CYS A 81 3.38 5.13 -1.70
CA CYS A 81 3.04 5.61 -3.03
C CYS A 81 2.32 6.95 -2.88
N HIS A 82 2.96 8.03 -3.31
CA HIS A 82 2.31 9.35 -3.43
C HIS A 82 1.38 9.45 -4.65
N ILE A 83 1.10 8.34 -5.30
CA ILE A 83 0.24 8.29 -6.47
C ILE A 83 -1.22 8.33 -6.00
N GLU A 84 -1.76 9.53 -5.84
CA GLU A 84 -3.19 9.74 -5.63
C GLU A 84 -4.03 9.56 -6.93
N ASN A 85 -3.42 9.13 -8.06
CA ASN A 85 -4.02 9.34 -9.39
C ASN A 85 -3.91 8.20 -10.43
N PHE A 86 -3.64 6.94 -10.05
CA PHE A 86 -3.64 5.82 -11.01
C PHE A 86 -4.42 4.57 -10.57
N ILE A 87 -5.19 4.70 -9.48
CA ILE A 87 -6.26 3.77 -9.10
C ILE A 87 -7.55 4.58 -9.06
#